data_AF-C5F2P9-F1
#
_entry.id   AF-C5F2P9-F1
#
_cell.length_a   1.000
_cell.length_b   1.000
_cell.length_c   1.000
_cell.angle_alpha   90.00
_cell.angle_beta   90.00
_cell.angle_gamma   90.00
#
_symmetry.space_group_name_H-M   'P 1'
#
loop_
_entity.id
_entity.type
_entity.pdbx_description
1 polymer ?
#
loop_
_entity_poly.entity_id
_entity_poly.type
_entity_poly.pdbx_seq_one_letter_code
_entity_poly.pdbx_strand_id
1 'polypeptide(L)'
;NQGNITGNITNEGIITDFNNSGNINGTLTNASNANIGDFTNSGSIKEFNNEGLIAFFANNGTITTFSGNGTIYGVLNEKVINGNFENVANALKNTGTISGNVELVGQRGTCNNSTICQLSGLWNEGTITGTFTNAADKTIDSVINGSNSQTNISAVLNNGIANSGTINQILNYSNGTINNGITNNANANIESITNQGTINGGITNSSQIGMIDNTGLITGDLTNKTDSIITTINTGSITGSITNSGEITTLNVTGNVT
;
A
#
# COMPACT_ATOMS: atom_id res chain seq x y z
N ASN A 1 6.42 22.25 17.25
CA ASN A 1 7.68 22.00 17.96
C ASN A 1 8.86 22.21 17.02
N GLN A 2 9.79 23.10 17.36
CA GLN A 2 11.08 23.28 16.65
C GLN A 2 12.29 22.88 17.51
N GLY A 3 12.05 22.49 18.77
CA GLY A 3 13.09 22.18 19.75
C GLY A 3 13.08 20.72 20.16
N ASN A 4 13.56 20.43 21.36
CA ASN A 4 13.61 19.09 21.92
C ASN A 4 12.54 18.94 23.02
N ILE A 5 11.61 18.02 22.83
CA ILE A 5 10.65 17.59 23.84
C ILE A 5 11.09 16.21 24.33
N THR A 6 11.48 16.13 25.60
CA THR A 6 11.93 14.86 26.22
C THR A 6 10.80 14.12 26.95
N GLY A 7 9.70 14.81 27.25
CA GLY A 7 8.51 14.22 27.87
C GLY A 7 7.50 13.69 26.85
N ASN A 8 6.41 13.14 27.37
CA ASN A 8 5.28 12.68 26.57
C ASN A 8 4.35 13.85 26.21
N ILE A 9 3.66 13.73 25.08
CA ILE A 9 2.62 14.65 24.64
C ILE A 9 1.35 13.82 24.45
N THR A 10 0.27 14.20 25.12
CA THR A 10 -1.05 13.59 24.94
C THR A 10 -2.02 14.65 24.42
N ASN A 11 -2.57 14.43 23.23
CA ASN A 11 -3.72 15.16 22.74
C ASN A 11 -5.00 14.43 23.19
N GLU A 12 -5.83 15.10 23.98
CA GLU A 12 -7.16 14.63 24.40
C GLU A 12 -8.29 15.45 23.78
N GLY A 13 -7.96 16.44 22.94
CA GLY A 13 -8.91 17.39 22.37
C GLY A 13 -8.75 17.56 20.86
N ILE A 14 -8.93 18.80 20.39
CA ILE A 14 -8.82 19.14 18.97
C ILE A 14 -7.54 19.96 18.78
N ILE A 15 -6.67 19.48 17.90
CA ILE A 15 -5.54 20.24 17.37
C ILE A 15 -5.82 20.47 15.89
N THR A 16 -5.94 21.72 15.47
CA THR A 16 -6.13 22.02 14.04
C THR A 16 -4.88 21.65 13.25
N ASP A 17 -3.72 22.13 13.70
CA ASP A 17 -2.43 21.90 13.04
C ASP A 17 -1.37 21.44 14.05
N PHE A 18 -0.83 20.24 13.86
CA PHE A 18 0.31 19.73 14.61
C PHE A 18 1.57 19.76 13.73
N ASN A 19 2.48 20.69 14.02
CA ASN A 19 3.73 20.85 13.27
C ASN A 19 4.96 20.49 14.12
N ASN A 20 5.70 19.46 13.75
CA ASN A 20 6.96 19.07 14.39
C ASN A 20 8.14 19.14 13.40
N SER A 21 9.06 20.09 13.60
CA SER A 21 10.36 20.16 12.93
C SER A 21 11.55 19.86 13.86
N GLY A 22 11.30 19.71 15.16
CA GLY A 22 12.29 19.35 16.17
C GLY A 22 12.29 17.86 16.53
N ASN A 23 12.74 17.55 17.74
CA ASN A 23 12.76 16.18 18.26
C ASN A 23 11.70 15.99 19.35
N ILE A 24 10.93 14.90 19.27
CA ILE A 24 10.07 14.40 20.32
C ILE A 24 10.63 13.05 20.75
N ASN A 25 11.37 13.03 21.87
CA ASN A 25 12.04 11.84 22.39
C ASN A 25 11.15 11.02 23.33
N GLY A 26 9.99 11.55 23.73
CA GLY A 26 8.94 10.80 24.43
C GLY A 26 7.91 10.20 23.48
N THR A 27 6.77 9.81 24.04
CA THR A 27 5.62 9.30 23.28
C THR A 27 4.67 10.46 22.93
N LEU A 28 4.31 10.58 21.66
CA LEU A 28 3.20 11.41 21.20
C LEU A 28 1.96 10.52 21.08
N THR A 29 0.90 10.86 21.80
CA THR A 29 -0.37 10.13 21.77
C THR A 29 -1.49 11.05 21.29
N ASN A 30 -2.20 10.64 20.25
CA ASN A 30 -3.51 11.20 19.89
C ASN A 30 -4.59 10.27 20.45
N ALA A 31 -5.25 10.66 21.54
CA ALA A 31 -6.20 9.79 22.25
C ALA A 31 -7.46 9.48 21.41
N SER A 32 -8.22 8.45 21.80
CA SER A 32 -9.33 7.90 21.00
C SER A 32 -10.42 8.92 20.63
N ASN A 33 -10.66 9.91 21.48
CA ASN A 33 -11.67 10.96 21.25
C ASN A 33 -11.06 12.27 20.71
N ALA A 34 -9.76 12.27 20.44
CA ALA A 34 -9.02 13.42 20.02
C ALA A 34 -8.93 13.50 18.50
N ASN A 35 -8.85 14.72 17.99
CA ASN A 35 -8.78 15.01 16.56
C ASN A 35 -7.54 15.85 16.27
N ILE A 36 -6.81 15.48 15.23
CA ILE A 36 -5.82 16.33 14.59
C ILE A 36 -6.31 16.62 13.18
N GLY A 37 -6.36 17.89 12.79
CA GLY A 37 -6.63 18.27 11.40
C GLY A 37 -5.44 17.86 10.52
N ASP A 38 -4.46 18.75 10.45
CA ASP A 38 -3.24 18.53 9.70
C ASP A 38 -2.09 18.18 10.63
N PHE A 39 -1.51 16.99 10.44
CA PHE A 39 -0.32 16.55 11.14
C PHE A 39 0.87 16.60 10.18
N THR A 40 1.89 17.39 10.52
CA THR A 40 3.15 17.46 9.77
C THR A 40 4.34 17.16 10.68
N ASN A 41 5.12 16.15 10.32
CA ASN A 41 6.42 15.86 10.92
C ASN A 41 7.55 16.03 9.90
N SER A 42 8.41 17.02 10.08
CA SER A 42 9.69 17.17 9.36
C SER A 42 10.92 16.89 10.24
N GLY A 43 10.71 16.70 11.54
CA GLY A 43 11.75 16.37 12.52
C GLY A 43 11.82 14.88 12.85
N SER A 44 11.98 14.57 14.14
CA SER A 44 12.00 13.20 14.65
C SER A 44 10.95 12.99 15.74
N ILE A 45 10.27 11.85 15.70
CA ILE A 45 9.38 11.37 16.74
C ILE A 45 9.82 9.96 17.11
N LYS A 46 10.11 9.74 18.39
CA LYS A 46 10.51 8.42 18.88
C LYS A 46 9.32 7.45 18.82
N GLU A 47 8.23 7.78 19.48
CA GLU A 47 7.02 6.95 19.51
C GLU A 47 5.80 7.81 19.18
N PHE A 48 5.01 7.38 18.20
CA PHE A 48 3.75 8.01 17.83
C PHE A 48 2.62 6.97 17.90
N ASN A 49 1.69 7.17 18.84
CA ASN A 49 0.51 6.35 19.01
C ASN A 49 -0.75 7.14 18.60
N ASN A 50 -1.39 6.75 17.50
CA ASN A 50 -2.66 7.35 17.08
C ASN A 50 -3.83 6.45 17.41
N GLU A 51 -4.64 6.81 18.41
CA GLU A 51 -5.92 6.15 18.70
C GLU A 51 -7.12 6.98 18.21
N GLY A 52 -6.94 8.27 17.95
CA GLY A 52 -7.97 9.19 17.49
C GLY A 52 -8.02 9.38 15.98
N LEU A 53 -8.65 10.47 15.54
CA LEU A 53 -8.72 10.85 14.13
C LEU A 53 -7.57 11.78 13.74
N ILE A 54 -6.99 11.55 12.57
CA ILE A 54 -6.14 12.49 11.86
C ILE A 54 -6.73 12.72 10.46
N ALA A 55 -7.08 13.96 10.13
CA ALA A 55 -7.63 14.25 8.81
C ALA A 55 -6.56 14.14 7.71
N PHE A 56 -5.36 14.63 7.98
CA PHE A 56 -4.23 14.51 7.05
C PHE A 56 -2.91 14.31 7.78
N PHE A 57 -2.12 13.34 7.33
CA PHE A 57 -0.86 12.98 7.96
C PHE A 57 0.30 13.05 6.96
N ALA A 58 1.18 14.04 7.14
CA ALA A 58 2.39 14.22 6.36
C ALA A 58 3.65 13.96 7.19
N ASN A 59 4.47 13.02 6.75
CA ASN A 59 5.76 12.70 7.34
C ASN A 59 6.89 12.92 6.34
N ASN A 60 7.67 13.99 6.55
CA ASN A 60 8.96 14.27 5.91
C ASN A 60 10.13 14.13 6.91
N GLY A 61 9.89 13.43 8.01
CA GLY A 61 10.83 13.22 9.11
C GLY A 61 11.07 11.74 9.40
N THR A 62 11.49 11.44 10.62
CA THR A 62 11.60 10.05 11.09
C THR A 62 10.58 9.80 12.20
N ILE A 63 9.84 8.70 12.09
CA ILE A 63 9.03 8.15 13.17
C ILE A 63 9.58 6.77 13.48
N THR A 64 10.18 6.63 14.66
CA THR A 64 10.93 5.41 15.03
C THR A 64 10.01 4.25 15.41
N THR A 65 8.83 4.57 15.95
CA THR A 65 7.75 3.62 16.21
C THR A 65 6.41 4.31 15.96
N PHE A 66 5.62 3.79 15.03
CA PHE A 66 4.24 4.17 14.78
C PHE A 66 3.31 3.03 15.22
N SER A 67 2.25 3.38 15.95
CA SER A 67 1.24 2.43 16.45
C SER A 67 -0.12 3.10 16.61
N GLY A 68 -1.09 2.29 17.03
CA GLY A 68 -2.45 2.72 17.38
C GLY A 68 -3.47 2.32 16.32
N ASN A 69 -4.75 2.41 16.68
CA ASN A 69 -5.86 1.94 15.85
C ASN A 69 -6.75 3.08 15.32
N GLY A 70 -6.31 4.32 15.52
CA GLY A 70 -7.03 5.52 15.11
C GLY A 70 -7.05 5.70 13.60
N THR A 71 -8.11 6.35 13.10
CA THR A 71 -8.31 6.58 11.67
C THR A 71 -7.46 7.74 11.16
N ILE A 72 -6.91 7.56 9.96
CA ILE A 72 -6.19 8.57 9.19
C ILE A 72 -6.77 8.62 7.78
N TYR A 73 -7.39 9.74 7.39
CA TYR A 73 -8.04 9.80 6.07
C TYR A 73 -7.04 9.80 4.91
N GLY A 74 -5.84 10.34 5.10
CA GLY A 74 -4.76 10.05 4.17
C GLY A 74 -3.39 10.37 4.68
N VAL A 75 -2.45 9.60 4.16
CA VAL A 75 -1.06 9.56 4.58
C VAL A 75 -0.17 9.93 3.42
N LEU A 76 0.75 10.87 3.67
CA LEU A 76 1.92 11.15 2.86
C LEU A 76 3.16 10.79 3.66
N ASN A 77 3.88 9.76 3.23
CA ASN A 77 5.19 9.44 3.80
C ASN A 77 6.30 9.70 2.78
N GLU A 78 7.16 10.67 3.07
CA GLU A 78 8.32 11.02 2.25
C GLU A 78 9.65 10.51 2.82
N LYS A 79 9.65 10.11 4.08
CA LYS A 79 10.84 9.59 4.77
C LYS A 79 10.51 8.31 5.53
N VAL A 80 10.82 8.21 6.82
CA VAL A 80 10.82 6.93 7.52
C VAL A 80 9.67 6.88 8.51
N ILE A 81 8.86 5.83 8.37
CA ILE A 81 7.91 5.41 9.40
C ILE A 81 8.16 3.94 9.69
N ASN A 82 8.55 3.66 10.93
CA ASN A 82 8.69 2.29 11.39
C ASN A 82 7.42 1.87 12.14
N GLY A 83 6.59 1.06 11.51
CA GLY A 83 5.32 0.61 12.08
C GLY A 83 4.35 0.13 11.01
N ASN A 84 3.27 -0.48 11.46
CA ASN A 84 2.21 -0.99 10.59
C ASN A 84 1.18 0.11 10.32
N PHE A 85 0.62 0.10 9.10
CA PHE A 85 -0.61 0.79 8.76
C PHE A 85 -1.72 -0.23 8.55
N GLU A 86 -2.08 -0.97 9.60
CA GLU A 86 -3.13 -1.99 9.54
C GLU A 86 -4.47 -1.39 9.96
N ASN A 87 -5.42 -1.28 9.02
CA ASN A 87 -6.77 -0.74 9.25
C ASN A 87 -6.86 0.71 9.73
N VAL A 88 -5.79 1.49 9.61
CA VAL A 88 -5.75 2.87 10.09
C VAL A 88 -5.90 3.90 8.99
N ALA A 89 -5.44 3.63 7.76
CA ALA A 89 -5.41 4.61 6.67
C ALA A 89 -6.43 4.31 5.58
N ASN A 90 -7.16 5.31 5.11
CA ASN A 90 -8.04 5.15 3.94
C ASN A 90 -7.23 5.17 2.64
N ALA A 91 -6.23 6.07 2.57
CA ALA A 91 -5.33 6.23 1.45
C ALA A 91 -3.90 6.45 1.93
N LEU A 92 -2.94 5.97 1.15
CA LEU A 92 -1.53 6.08 1.51
C LEU A 92 -0.69 6.33 0.26
N LYS A 93 0.07 7.43 0.25
CA LYS A 93 1.18 7.63 -0.68
C LYS A 93 2.50 7.55 0.07
N ASN A 94 3.40 6.70 -0.41
CA ASN A 94 4.73 6.49 0.16
C ASN A 94 5.80 6.76 -0.90
N THR A 95 6.61 7.80 -0.72
CA THR A 95 7.85 8.02 -1.47
C THR A 95 9.09 7.67 -0.63
N GLY A 96 8.91 7.49 0.68
CA GLY A 96 9.95 7.09 1.63
C GLY A 96 9.97 5.59 1.93
N THR A 97 10.17 5.23 3.19
CA THR A 97 10.19 3.86 3.71
C THR A 97 9.13 3.67 4.80
N ILE A 98 8.33 2.61 4.66
CA ILE A 98 7.46 2.08 5.72
C ILE A 98 7.96 0.67 6.07
N SER A 99 8.30 0.44 7.33
CA SER A 99 8.89 -0.83 7.75
C SER A 99 7.88 -1.95 8.06
N GLY A 100 6.59 -1.60 8.15
CA GLY A 100 5.53 -2.53 8.56
C GLY A 100 4.63 -2.97 7.42
N ASN A 101 3.60 -3.73 7.79
CA ASN A 101 2.52 -4.10 6.89
C ASN A 101 1.62 -2.90 6.59
N VAL A 102 0.92 -2.97 5.46
CA VAL A 102 -0.09 -1.98 5.07
C VAL A 102 -1.38 -2.71 4.75
N GLU A 103 -2.45 -2.33 5.44
CA GLU A 103 -3.82 -2.75 5.16
C GLU A 103 -4.71 -1.51 5.24
N LEU A 104 -5.23 -1.05 4.11
CA LEU A 104 -6.09 0.13 4.09
C LEU A 104 -7.51 -0.20 4.55
N VAL A 105 -8.27 0.82 4.95
CA VAL A 105 -9.65 0.68 5.44
C VAL A 105 -10.61 0.19 4.33
N GLY A 106 -10.30 0.40 3.05
CA GLY A 106 -11.18 -0.01 1.94
C GLY A 106 -12.40 0.89 1.76
N GLN A 107 -12.34 2.12 2.26
CA GLN A 107 -13.38 3.13 2.12
C GLN A 107 -12.76 4.44 1.64
N ARG A 108 -13.43 5.12 0.70
CA ARG A 108 -13.04 6.49 0.30
C ARG A 108 -13.23 7.42 1.50
N GLY A 109 -12.19 8.17 1.85
CA GLY A 109 -12.29 9.18 2.89
C GLY A 109 -13.11 10.38 2.43
N THR A 110 -13.84 11.01 3.36
CA THR A 110 -14.39 12.36 3.16
C THR A 110 -13.37 13.37 3.68
N CYS A 111 -12.60 13.96 2.79
CA CYS A 111 -11.57 14.95 3.11
C CYS A 111 -11.80 16.25 2.32
N ASN A 112 -11.38 17.36 2.92
CA ASN A 112 -11.74 18.71 2.52
C ASN A 112 -10.82 19.36 1.47
N ASN A 113 -9.68 18.77 1.04
CA ASN A 113 -8.91 19.37 -0.07
C ASN A 113 -7.72 18.56 -0.68
N SER A 114 -7.43 17.33 -0.23
CA SER A 114 -6.29 16.55 -0.76
C SER A 114 -6.77 15.42 -1.67
N THR A 115 -6.17 15.30 -2.86
CA THR A 115 -6.51 14.26 -3.84
C THR A 115 -6.21 12.85 -3.35
N ILE A 116 -5.22 12.67 -2.46
CA ILE A 116 -4.85 11.36 -1.91
C ILE A 116 -5.97 10.80 -1.04
N CYS A 117 -6.56 11.61 -0.18
CA CYS A 117 -7.57 11.17 0.79
C CYS A 117 -8.95 10.85 0.15
N GLN A 118 -9.14 11.16 -1.14
CA GLN A 118 -10.36 10.83 -1.91
C GLN A 118 -10.32 9.47 -2.60
N LEU A 119 -9.17 8.80 -2.57
CA LEU A 119 -8.97 7.46 -3.12
C LEU A 119 -9.06 6.44 -1.98
N SER A 120 -9.48 5.20 -2.25
CA SER A 120 -9.11 4.08 -1.39
C SER A 120 -7.99 3.32 -2.07
N GLY A 121 -6.75 3.77 -1.89
CA GLY A 121 -5.64 3.24 -2.68
C GLY A 121 -4.27 3.44 -2.06
N LEU A 122 -3.35 2.56 -2.47
CA LEU A 122 -1.94 2.65 -2.16
C LEU A 122 -1.20 3.20 -3.37
N TRP A 123 -0.40 4.25 -3.17
CA TRP A 123 0.58 4.73 -4.14
C TRP A 123 1.98 4.65 -3.55
N ASN A 124 2.69 3.58 -3.89
CA ASN A 124 4.06 3.36 -3.47
C ASN A 124 5.06 3.78 -4.56
N GLU A 125 5.85 4.81 -4.29
CA GLU A 125 7.02 5.24 -5.07
C GLU A 125 8.34 5.01 -4.30
N GLY A 126 8.24 4.56 -3.04
CA GLY A 126 9.34 4.22 -2.16
C GLY A 126 9.36 2.73 -1.80
N THR A 127 9.72 2.41 -0.55
CA THR A 127 9.78 1.03 -0.06
C THR A 127 8.74 0.76 1.03
N ILE A 128 7.98 -0.32 0.88
CA ILE A 128 7.20 -0.93 1.96
C ILE A 128 7.78 -2.30 2.20
N THR A 129 8.31 -2.55 3.40
CA THR A 129 9.00 -3.81 3.68
C THR A 129 8.05 -4.94 4.07
N GLY A 130 6.87 -4.60 4.60
CA GLY A 130 5.83 -5.57 4.94
C GLY A 130 4.95 -5.97 3.75
N THR A 131 3.88 -6.69 4.05
CA THR A 131 2.88 -7.10 3.04
C THR A 131 1.86 -5.99 2.86
N PHE A 132 1.43 -5.78 1.61
CA PHE A 132 0.17 -5.09 1.38
C PHE A 132 -0.98 -6.10 1.44
N THR A 133 -1.92 -5.89 2.35
CA THR A 133 -3.08 -6.77 2.54
C THR A 133 -4.36 -6.00 2.20
N ASN A 134 -5.25 -6.62 1.43
CA ASN A 134 -6.63 -6.21 1.32
C ASN A 134 -7.51 -7.28 1.96
N ALA A 135 -8.07 -7.01 3.14
CA ALA A 135 -8.92 -7.99 3.84
C ALA A 135 -10.27 -8.19 3.13
N ALA A 136 -11.01 -9.20 3.58
CA ALA A 136 -12.37 -9.46 3.09
C ALA A 136 -13.28 -8.24 3.26
N ASP A 137 -14.30 -8.14 2.42
CA ASP A 137 -15.33 -7.09 2.44
C ASP A 137 -14.83 -5.66 2.19
N LYS A 138 -13.57 -5.52 1.76
CA LYS A 138 -12.97 -4.23 1.40
C LYS A 138 -12.80 -4.08 -0.10
N THR A 139 -12.94 -2.83 -0.55
CA THR A 139 -12.66 -2.44 -1.94
C THR A 139 -11.51 -1.45 -1.96
N ILE A 140 -10.48 -1.77 -2.73
CA ILE A 140 -9.34 -0.90 -3.00
C ILE A 140 -9.40 -0.51 -4.48
N ASP A 141 -9.44 0.80 -4.73
CA ASP A 141 -9.47 1.36 -6.08
C ASP A 141 -8.18 1.01 -6.84
N SER A 142 -7.03 1.20 -6.18
CA SER A 142 -5.75 0.91 -6.82
C SER A 142 -4.63 0.59 -5.84
N VAL A 143 -3.77 -0.32 -6.25
CA VAL A 143 -2.44 -0.55 -5.68
C VAL A 143 -1.41 -0.22 -6.75
N ILE A 144 -0.76 0.92 -6.59
CA ILE A 144 0.23 1.44 -7.52
C ILE A 144 1.61 1.27 -6.91
N ASN A 145 2.51 0.62 -7.64
CA ASN A 145 3.91 0.46 -7.29
C ASN A 145 4.79 1.01 -8.43
N GLY A 146 5.52 2.06 -8.15
CA GLY A 146 6.30 2.83 -9.13
C GLY A 146 5.54 4.04 -9.66
N SER A 147 6.10 4.65 -10.71
CA SER A 147 5.57 5.87 -11.32
C SER A 147 5.99 5.98 -12.77
N ASN A 148 5.06 6.39 -13.64
CA ASN A 148 5.35 6.77 -15.01
C ASN A 148 5.87 8.22 -15.12
N SER A 149 5.62 9.04 -14.11
CA SER A 149 5.93 10.47 -14.10
C SER A 149 7.31 10.74 -13.48
N GLN A 150 7.78 9.83 -12.63
CA GLN A 150 9.10 9.87 -12.02
C GLN A 150 9.88 8.60 -12.41
N THR A 151 10.72 8.68 -13.43
CA THR A 151 11.41 7.50 -13.97
C THR A 151 12.59 7.02 -13.12
N ASN A 152 13.19 7.90 -12.33
CA ASN A 152 14.39 7.63 -11.51
C ASN A 152 14.06 7.26 -10.05
N ILE A 153 13.03 6.45 -9.84
CA ILE A 153 12.70 5.88 -8.54
C ILE A 153 12.88 4.36 -8.58
N SER A 154 12.82 3.71 -7.42
CA SER A 154 12.80 2.25 -7.32
C SER A 154 11.80 1.87 -6.25
N ALA A 155 10.56 1.69 -6.68
CA ALA A 155 9.47 1.38 -5.78
C ALA A 155 9.46 -0.12 -5.46
N VAL A 156 9.32 -0.46 -4.18
CA VAL A 156 9.38 -1.85 -3.71
C VAL A 156 8.23 -2.14 -2.77
N LEU A 157 7.41 -3.14 -3.12
CA LEU A 157 6.56 -3.88 -2.19
C LEU A 157 7.29 -5.17 -1.85
N ASN A 158 7.93 -5.22 -0.68
CA ASN A 158 8.91 -6.26 -0.42
C ASN A 158 8.30 -7.62 -0.03
N ASN A 159 7.09 -7.64 0.51
CA ASN A 159 6.42 -8.88 0.91
C ASN A 159 5.09 -9.09 0.18
N GLY A 160 5.00 -8.56 -1.04
CA GLY A 160 3.95 -8.83 -2.00
C GLY A 160 2.60 -8.23 -1.65
N ILE A 161 1.60 -8.74 -2.37
CA ILE A 161 0.20 -8.34 -2.25
C ILE A 161 -0.63 -9.57 -1.89
N ALA A 162 -1.39 -9.49 -0.81
CA ALA A 162 -2.37 -10.50 -0.42
C ALA A 162 -3.78 -9.90 -0.47
N ASN A 163 -4.62 -10.40 -1.39
CA ASN A 163 -5.99 -9.94 -1.57
C ASN A 163 -7.00 -11.00 -1.10
N SER A 164 -7.90 -10.59 -0.22
CA SER A 164 -9.08 -11.34 0.23
C SER A 164 -10.39 -10.58 -0.02
N GLY A 165 -10.32 -9.34 -0.52
CA GLY A 165 -11.46 -8.51 -0.89
C GLY A 165 -11.48 -8.19 -2.39
N THR A 166 -11.84 -6.96 -2.74
CA THR A 166 -11.81 -6.46 -4.13
C THR A 166 -10.68 -5.46 -4.32
N ILE A 167 -9.83 -5.68 -5.32
CA ILE A 167 -8.89 -4.67 -5.84
C ILE A 167 -9.25 -4.40 -7.29
N ASN A 168 -9.60 -3.15 -7.63
CA ASN A 168 -9.95 -2.84 -9.01
C ASN A 168 -8.70 -2.89 -9.90
N GLN A 169 -7.58 -2.35 -9.42
CA GLN A 169 -6.36 -2.32 -10.22
C GLN A 169 -5.09 -2.48 -9.41
N ILE A 170 -4.19 -3.33 -9.90
CA ILE A 170 -2.79 -3.36 -9.51
C ILE A 170 -1.96 -2.83 -10.67
N LEU A 171 -1.22 -1.75 -10.46
CA LEU A 171 -0.28 -1.17 -11.43
C LEU A 171 1.14 -1.32 -10.89
N ASN A 172 1.95 -2.14 -11.54
CA ASN A 172 3.39 -2.19 -11.28
C ASN A 172 4.14 -1.55 -12.46
N TYR A 173 4.56 -0.31 -12.31
CA TYR A 173 5.28 0.43 -13.36
C TYR A 173 6.69 -0.13 -13.57
N SER A 174 7.35 0.28 -14.66
CA SER A 174 8.67 -0.23 -15.06
C SER A 174 9.77 -0.09 -13.99
N ASN A 175 9.63 0.88 -13.10
CA ASN A 175 10.50 1.13 -11.95
C ASN A 175 9.96 0.56 -10.63
N GLY A 176 8.92 -0.28 -10.70
CA GLY A 176 8.31 -0.99 -9.59
C GLY A 176 8.78 -2.44 -9.52
N THR A 177 9.06 -2.89 -8.31
CA THR A 177 9.27 -4.30 -7.96
C THR A 177 8.26 -4.74 -6.90
N ILE A 178 7.52 -5.81 -7.19
CA ILE A 178 6.70 -6.51 -6.21
C ILE A 178 7.40 -7.84 -5.91
N ASN A 179 7.93 -7.98 -4.71
CA ASN A 179 8.53 -9.22 -4.25
C ASN A 179 7.47 -10.13 -3.65
N ASN A 180 7.70 -11.44 -3.62
CA ASN A 180 6.78 -12.46 -3.09
C ASN A 180 5.38 -12.49 -3.74
N GLY A 181 5.28 -11.92 -4.94
CA GLY A 181 4.19 -12.13 -5.86
C GLY A 181 2.90 -11.45 -5.47
N ILE A 182 1.84 -11.88 -6.14
CA ILE A 182 0.46 -11.46 -5.89
C ILE A 182 -0.36 -12.71 -5.60
N THR A 183 -1.03 -12.71 -4.45
CA THR A 183 -1.97 -13.77 -4.07
C THR A 183 -3.39 -13.21 -4.06
N ASN A 184 -4.25 -13.75 -4.92
CA ASN A 184 -5.69 -13.54 -4.89
C ASN A 184 -6.36 -14.74 -4.22
N ASN A 185 -6.84 -14.56 -3.00
CA ASN A 185 -7.43 -15.62 -2.19
C ASN A 185 -8.81 -16.03 -2.70
N ALA A 186 -9.37 -17.08 -2.10
CA ALA A 186 -10.74 -17.50 -2.37
C ALA A 186 -11.74 -16.37 -2.07
N ASN A 187 -12.79 -16.26 -2.87
CA ASN A 187 -13.83 -15.23 -2.82
C ASN A 187 -13.36 -13.78 -3.03
N ALA A 188 -12.10 -13.60 -3.44
CA ALA A 188 -11.51 -12.29 -3.71
C ALA A 188 -11.56 -11.96 -5.21
N ASN A 189 -11.58 -10.68 -5.54
CA ASN A 189 -11.59 -10.21 -6.92
C ASN A 189 -10.42 -9.25 -7.17
N ILE A 190 -9.71 -9.44 -8.28
CA ILE A 190 -8.82 -8.43 -8.86
C ILE A 190 -9.29 -8.16 -10.27
N GLU A 191 -9.75 -6.94 -10.58
CA GLU A 191 -10.25 -6.69 -11.94
C GLU A 191 -9.09 -6.67 -12.95
N SER A 192 -7.96 -6.04 -12.58
CA SER A 192 -6.79 -5.99 -13.46
C SER A 192 -5.45 -5.95 -12.73
N ILE A 193 -4.46 -6.61 -13.31
CA ILE A 193 -3.05 -6.52 -12.97
C ILE A 193 -2.31 -6.05 -14.23
N THR A 194 -1.71 -4.86 -14.20
CA THR A 194 -0.81 -4.38 -15.25
C THR A 194 0.61 -4.38 -14.73
N ASN A 195 1.47 -5.20 -15.32
CA ASN A 195 2.88 -5.29 -14.96
C ASN A 195 3.78 -4.78 -16.10
N GLN A 196 4.44 -3.65 -15.87
CA GLN A 196 5.52 -3.12 -16.70
C GLN A 196 6.89 -3.30 -16.01
N GLY A 197 6.91 -3.47 -14.70
CA GLY A 197 8.11 -3.70 -13.88
C GLY A 197 8.40 -5.17 -13.65
N THR A 198 8.82 -5.48 -12.42
CA THR A 198 9.11 -6.86 -12.00
C THR A 198 8.14 -7.33 -10.93
N ILE A 199 7.55 -8.51 -11.13
CA ILE A 199 6.87 -9.26 -10.08
C ILE A 199 7.70 -10.51 -9.81
N ASN A 200 8.26 -10.63 -8.62
CA ASN A 200 8.98 -11.81 -8.19
C ASN A 200 8.08 -12.72 -7.36
N GLY A 201 8.11 -14.04 -7.60
CA GLY A 201 7.30 -15.00 -6.88
C GLY A 201 5.95 -15.33 -7.54
N GLY A 202 5.71 -14.82 -8.74
CA GLY A 202 4.57 -15.20 -9.56
C GLY A 202 3.23 -14.59 -9.15
N ILE A 203 2.15 -15.18 -9.66
CA ILE A 203 0.77 -14.78 -9.37
C ILE A 203 -0.02 -16.03 -9.06
N THR A 204 -0.66 -16.07 -7.89
CA THR A 204 -1.56 -17.16 -7.50
C THR A 204 -3.00 -16.66 -7.44
N ASN A 205 -3.87 -17.21 -8.29
CA ASN A 205 -5.30 -16.98 -8.27
C ASN A 205 -6.05 -18.17 -7.67
N SER A 206 -6.90 -17.89 -6.68
CA SER A 206 -7.82 -18.84 -6.06
C SER A 206 -9.29 -18.38 -6.16
N SER A 207 -9.58 -17.34 -6.95
CA SER A 207 -10.94 -16.86 -7.21
C SER A 207 -11.01 -16.15 -8.57
N GLN A 208 -11.23 -14.83 -8.65
CA GLN A 208 -11.36 -14.14 -9.93
C GLN A 208 -10.26 -13.12 -10.17
N ILE A 209 -9.60 -13.23 -11.34
CA ILE A 209 -8.82 -12.14 -11.92
C ILE A 209 -9.41 -11.81 -13.29
N GLY A 210 -9.73 -10.55 -13.55
CA GLY A 210 -10.19 -10.14 -14.87
C GLY A 210 -9.06 -10.24 -15.89
N MET A 211 -8.09 -9.34 -15.81
CA MET A 211 -6.98 -9.27 -16.75
C MET A 211 -5.62 -9.28 -16.07
N ILE A 212 -4.68 -10.04 -16.64
CA ILE A 212 -3.25 -9.92 -16.37
C ILE A 212 -2.60 -9.41 -17.65
N ASP A 213 -2.17 -8.15 -17.64
CA ASP A 213 -1.46 -7.52 -18.74
C ASP A 213 0.02 -7.36 -18.37
N ASN A 214 0.83 -8.33 -18.78
CA ASN A 214 2.26 -8.34 -18.50
C ASN A 214 3.04 -7.83 -19.72
N THR A 215 3.75 -6.73 -19.57
CA THR A 215 4.76 -6.24 -20.53
C THR A 215 6.16 -6.22 -19.92
N GLY A 216 6.26 -6.31 -18.60
CA GLY A 216 7.49 -6.46 -17.84
C GLY A 216 7.90 -7.93 -17.63
N LEU A 217 8.46 -8.19 -16.45
CA LEU A 217 8.95 -9.51 -16.03
C LEU A 217 8.11 -10.05 -14.88
N ILE A 218 7.65 -11.29 -15.02
CA ILE A 218 7.16 -12.10 -13.90
C ILE A 218 8.14 -13.25 -13.70
N THR A 219 8.74 -13.32 -12.52
CA THR A 219 9.55 -14.47 -12.10
C THR A 219 8.71 -15.37 -11.19
N GLY A 220 8.78 -16.68 -11.39
CA GLY A 220 7.91 -17.65 -10.71
C GLY A 220 6.63 -17.97 -11.47
N ASP A 221 5.82 -18.85 -10.89
CA ASP A 221 4.68 -19.45 -11.57
C ASP A 221 3.44 -18.55 -11.57
N LEU A 222 2.70 -18.58 -12.67
CA LEU A 222 1.32 -18.10 -12.72
C LEU A 222 0.41 -19.30 -12.49
N THR A 223 -0.22 -19.36 -11.32
CA THR A 223 -1.09 -20.47 -10.92
C THR A 223 -2.55 -20.01 -10.86
N ASN A 224 -3.39 -20.59 -11.69
CA ASN A 224 -4.84 -20.51 -11.59
C ASN A 224 -5.38 -21.82 -11.00
N LYS A 225 -5.87 -21.78 -9.76
CA LYS A 225 -6.34 -22.98 -9.05
C LYS A 225 -7.69 -23.49 -9.56
N THR A 226 -8.14 -24.60 -8.99
CA THR A 226 -9.48 -25.15 -9.25
C THR A 226 -10.55 -24.14 -8.91
N ASP A 227 -11.62 -24.10 -9.71
CA ASP A 227 -12.77 -23.19 -9.57
C ASP A 227 -12.44 -21.69 -9.67
N SER A 228 -11.20 -21.32 -10.02
CA SER A 228 -10.80 -19.94 -10.22
C SER A 228 -10.76 -19.56 -11.71
N ILE A 229 -11.04 -18.30 -12.00
CA ILE A 229 -11.18 -17.76 -13.35
C ILE A 229 -10.14 -16.67 -13.56
N ILE A 230 -9.42 -16.74 -14.69
CA ILE A 230 -8.69 -15.62 -15.25
C ILE A 230 -9.26 -15.33 -16.64
N THR A 231 -9.86 -14.16 -16.85
CA THR A 231 -10.50 -13.87 -18.15
C THR A 231 -9.46 -13.69 -19.25
N THR A 232 -8.37 -12.95 -18.99
CA THR A 232 -7.35 -12.69 -20.01
C THR A 232 -5.96 -12.65 -19.40
N ILE A 233 -5.01 -13.30 -20.07
CA ILE A 233 -3.58 -13.14 -19.82
C ILE A 233 -2.93 -12.66 -21.11
N ASN A 234 -2.33 -11.47 -21.11
CA ASN A 234 -1.37 -11.04 -22.10
C ASN A 234 0.03 -11.27 -21.53
N THR A 235 0.79 -12.20 -22.11
CA THR A 235 2.09 -12.57 -21.56
C THR A 235 3.21 -11.74 -22.16
N GLY A 236 3.92 -11.00 -21.32
CA GLY A 236 5.28 -10.51 -21.59
C GLY A 236 6.29 -11.61 -21.30
N SER A 237 7.36 -11.27 -20.59
CA SER A 237 8.32 -12.27 -20.12
C SER A 237 7.80 -12.94 -18.84
N ILE A 238 7.67 -14.27 -18.87
CA ILE A 238 7.35 -15.10 -17.71
C ILE A 238 8.37 -16.24 -17.66
N THR A 239 9.13 -16.33 -16.57
CA THR A 239 10.20 -17.34 -16.42
C THR A 239 9.77 -18.55 -15.59
N GLY A 240 8.49 -18.62 -15.23
CA GLY A 240 7.89 -19.76 -14.54
C GLY A 240 6.80 -20.39 -15.40
N SER A 241 6.16 -21.42 -14.84
CA SER A 241 5.08 -22.12 -15.53
C SER A 241 3.76 -21.38 -15.41
N ILE A 242 2.93 -21.51 -16.44
CA ILE A 242 1.50 -21.18 -16.35
C ILE A 242 0.77 -22.46 -16.01
N THR A 243 0.37 -22.62 -14.75
CA THR A 243 -0.39 -23.77 -14.28
C THR A 243 -1.87 -23.40 -14.19
N ASN A 244 -2.70 -24.09 -14.95
CA ASN A 244 -4.14 -23.86 -14.95
C ASN A 244 -4.92 -25.11 -14.55
N SER A 245 -5.50 -25.08 -13.34
CA SER A 245 -6.48 -26.05 -12.84
C SER A 245 -7.91 -25.51 -12.85
N GLY A 246 -8.10 -24.24 -13.18
CA GLY A 246 -9.40 -23.57 -13.32
C GLY A 246 -9.68 -23.19 -14.78
N GLU A 247 -10.23 -22.00 -15.00
CA GLU A 247 -10.50 -21.47 -16.33
C GLU A 247 -9.59 -20.29 -16.68
N ILE A 248 -8.96 -20.35 -17.87
CA ILE A 248 -8.37 -19.19 -18.55
C ILE A 248 -9.14 -19.00 -19.85
N THR A 249 -9.89 -17.91 -19.98
CA THR A 249 -10.72 -17.69 -21.18
C THR A 249 -9.88 -17.28 -22.39
N THR A 250 -8.88 -16.41 -22.20
CA THR A 250 -7.97 -15.97 -23.27
C THR A 250 -6.53 -15.94 -22.77
N LEU A 251 -5.62 -16.59 -23.54
CA LEU A 251 -4.18 -16.53 -23.33
C LEU A 251 -3.51 -15.99 -24.60
N ASN A 252 -3.06 -14.74 -24.54
CA ASN A 252 -2.34 -14.07 -25.62
C ASN A 252 -0.84 -14.15 -25.34
N VAL A 253 -0.13 -14.98 -26.10
CA VAL A 253 1.32 -15.15 -25.94
C VAL A 253 2.06 -14.14 -26.81
N THR A 254 2.45 -13.00 -26.24
CA THR A 254 3.18 -11.93 -26.95
C THR A 254 4.67 -11.84 -26.59
N GLY A 255 5.13 -12.68 -25.66
CA GLY A 255 6.51 -12.73 -25.16
C GLY A 255 6.98 -14.16 -24.84
N ASN A 256 8.19 -14.28 -24.30
CA ASN A 256 8.76 -15.58 -23.96
C ASN A 256 8.17 -16.12 -22.65
N VAL A 257 7.63 -17.34 -22.73
CA VAL A 257 7.31 -18.19 -21.58
C VAL A 257 8.33 -19.33 -21.59
N THR A 258 9.22 -19.37 -20.59
CA THR A 258 10.36 -20.30 -20.54
C THR A 258 10.52 -20.93 -19.18
#